data_AF-A0A5Z6EHU9-F1
#
_entry.id   AF-A0A5Z6EHU9-F1
#
_cell.length_a   1.000
_cell.length_b   1.000
_cell.length_c   1.000
_cell.angle_alpha   90.00
_cell.angle_beta   90.00
_cell.angle_gamma   90.00
#
_symmetry.space_group_name_H-M   'P 1'
#
loop_
_entity.id
_entity.type
_entity.pdbx_description
1 polymer ?
#
loop_
_entity_poly.entity_id
_entity_poly.type
_entity_poly.pdbx_seq_one_letter_code
_entity_poly.pdbx_strand_id
1 'polypeptide(L)'
;NITILPLLNKIIFNENRFINKTKNILDSEIASFLASSSQEGFDLVDDNNNYLFDRTVKKLGALADNEMFDLEPAYILGGKIKIFLYSKN
;
A
#
# COMPACT_ATOMS: atom_id res chain seq x y z
N ASN A 1 -2.24 17.94 14.51
CA ASN A 1 -3.29 16.89 14.50
C ASN A 1 -3.23 16.08 13.21
N ILE A 2 -3.26 14.74 13.29
CA ILE A 2 -3.21 13.84 12.13
C ILE A 2 -4.62 13.53 11.65
N THR A 3 -4.89 13.64 10.35
CA THR A 3 -6.13 13.19 9.71
C THR A 3 -5.79 12.14 8.64
N ILE A 4 -6.51 11.02 8.67
CA ILE A 4 -6.45 9.98 7.63
C ILE A 4 -7.61 10.19 6.65
N LEU A 5 -7.31 10.15 5.36
CA LEU A 5 -8.27 10.30 4.26
C LEU A 5 -8.20 9.05 3.38
N PRO A 6 -8.93 7.98 3.72
CA PRO A 6 -8.86 6.69 3.01
C PRO A 6 -9.16 6.83 1.52
N LEU A 7 -10.22 7.57 1.16
CA LEU A 7 -10.61 7.83 -0.23
C LEU A 7 -9.48 8.44 -1.07
N LEU A 8 -8.59 9.21 -0.45
CA LEU A 8 -7.49 9.89 -1.15
C LEU A 8 -6.15 9.18 -0.98
N ASN A 9 -6.11 8.05 -0.27
CA ASN A 9 -4.89 7.36 0.16
C ASN A 9 -3.86 8.34 0.78
N LYS A 10 -4.32 9.19 1.71
CA LYS A 10 -3.50 10.27 2.30
C LYS A 10 -3.55 10.30 3.82
N ILE A 11 -2.41 10.60 4.41
CA ILE A 11 -2.26 10.99 5.81
C ILE A 11 -1.79 12.44 5.82
N ILE A 12 -2.55 13.32 6.48
CA ILE A 12 -2.25 14.75 6.53
C ILE A 12 -2.02 15.14 7.98
N PHE A 13 -0.94 15.86 8.25
CA PHE A 13 -0.75 16.56 9.51
C PHE A 13 -1.03 18.05 9.31
N ASN A 14 -1.85 18.61 10.19
CA ASN A 14 -2.04 20.06 10.27
C ASN A 14 -2.06 20.45 11.76
N GLU A 15 -1.16 21.36 12.13
CA GLU A 15 -1.00 21.85 13.51
C GLU A 15 -2.22 22.62 14.01
N ASN A 16 -2.86 23.41 13.15
CA ASN A 16 -3.88 24.38 13.54
C ASN A 16 -5.31 23.96 13.17
N ARG A 17 -5.47 22.87 12.40
CA ARG A 17 -6.79 22.39 11.95
C ARG A 17 -6.86 20.87 11.96
N PHE A 18 -7.92 20.35 12.56
CA PHE A 18 -8.29 18.95 12.44
C PHE A 18 -9.59 18.84 11.65
N ILE A 19 -9.64 17.89 10.71
CA ILE A 19 -10.88 17.59 10.00
C ILE A 19 -11.72 16.68 10.90
N ASN A 20 -12.74 17.25 11.54
CA ASN A 20 -13.72 16.46 12.29
C ASN A 20 -14.65 15.73 11.30
N LYS A 21 -14.56 14.40 11.27
CA LYS A 21 -15.41 13.53 10.46
C LYS A 21 -16.43 12.85 11.35
N THR A 22 -17.68 12.82 10.92
CA THR A 22 -18.71 11.99 11.57
C THR A 22 -18.48 10.52 11.23
N LYS A 23 -19.05 9.60 12.02
CA LYS A 23 -18.99 8.16 11.73
C LYS A 23 -19.46 7.83 10.31
N ASN A 24 -20.55 8.45 9.85
CA ASN A 24 -21.09 8.23 8.51
C ASN A 24 -20.12 8.65 7.40
N ILE A 25 -19.35 9.73 7.60
CA ILE A 25 -18.32 10.14 6.65
C ILE A 25 -17.19 9.11 6.62
N LEU A 26 -16.74 8.64 7.78
CA LEU A 26 -15.70 7.61 7.88
C LEU A 26 -16.11 6.31 7.20
N ASP A 27 -17.33 5.83 7.49
CA ASP A 27 -17.89 4.62 6.87
C ASP A 27 -17.98 4.77 5.35
N SER A 28 -18.44 5.92 4.86
CA SER A 28 -18.52 6.21 3.43
C SER A 28 -17.14 6.25 2.77
N GLU A 29 -16.13 6.87 3.40
CA GLU A 29 -14.78 6.94 2.83
C GLU A 29 -14.13 5.56 2.73
N ILE A 30 -14.29 4.70 3.74
CA ILE A 30 -13.77 3.33 3.71
C ILE A 30 -14.51 2.53 2.64
N ALA A 31 -15.84 2.61 2.59
CA ALA A 31 -16.62 1.92 1.57
C ALA A 31 -16.24 2.35 0.15
N SER A 32 -16.09 3.66 -0.08
CA SER A 32 -15.66 4.18 -1.38
C SER A 32 -14.22 3.79 -1.73
N PHE A 33 -13.30 3.77 -0.77
CA PHE A 33 -11.95 3.27 -0.99
C PHE A 33 -11.99 1.81 -1.46
N LEU A 34 -12.66 0.93 -0.71
CA LEU A 34 -12.75 -0.49 -1.07
C LEU A 34 -13.48 -0.71 -2.40
N ALA A 35 -14.55 0.03 -2.67
CA ALA A 35 -15.33 -0.10 -3.91
C ALA A 35 -14.58 0.38 -5.17
N SER A 36 -13.62 1.30 -5.02
CA SER A 36 -12.79 1.83 -6.12
C SER A 36 -11.44 1.13 -6.25
N SER A 37 -11.13 0.21 -5.33
CA SER A 37 -9.85 -0.51 -5.31
C SER A 37 -9.90 -1.78 -6.15
N SER A 38 -8.79 -2.11 -6.80
CA SER A 38 -8.57 -3.42 -7.42
C SER A 38 -7.25 -4.00 -6.96
N GLN A 39 -7.10 -5.33 -7.04
CA GLN A 39 -5.87 -6.00 -6.65
C GLN A 39 -4.69 -5.52 -7.51
N GLU A 40 -4.91 -5.35 -8.81
CA GLU A 40 -3.91 -4.88 -9.77
C GLU A 40 -3.50 -3.43 -9.49
N GLY A 41 -4.44 -2.59 -9.02
CA GLY A 41 -4.17 -1.19 -8.64
C GLY A 41 -3.25 -1.04 -7.43
N PHE A 42 -3.04 -2.10 -6.66
CA PHE A 42 -2.10 -2.12 -5.52
C PHE A 42 -0.82 -2.89 -5.79
N ASP A 43 -0.67 -3.52 -6.95
CA ASP A 43 0.55 -4.23 -7.31
C ASP A 43 1.60 -3.25 -7.88
N LEU A 44 2.86 -3.63 -7.74
CA LEU A 44 3.98 -2.93 -8.37
C LEU A 44 4.27 -3.58 -9.72
N VAL A 45 4.50 -2.75 -10.73
CA VAL A 45 4.93 -3.20 -12.05
C VAL A 45 6.43 -3.05 -12.21
N ASP A 46 7.07 -4.06 -12.80
CA ASP A 46 8.48 -3.96 -13.20
C ASP A 46 8.66 -3.13 -14.48
N ASP A 47 9.91 -2.92 -14.89
CA ASP A 47 10.28 -2.17 -16.11
C ASP A 47 9.65 -2.74 -17.40
N ASN A 48 9.16 -3.98 -17.37
CA ASN A 48 8.51 -4.66 -18.49
C ASN A 48 6.97 -4.68 -18.34
N ASN A 49 6.41 -3.87 -17.44
CA ASN A 49 4.98 -3.75 -17.15
C ASN A 49 4.34 -5.06 -16.64
N ASN A 50 5.11 -5.90 -15.93
CA ASN A 50 4.59 -7.12 -15.30
C ASN A 50 4.36 -6.90 -13.80
N TYR A 51 3.21 -7.34 -13.31
CA TYR A 51 2.83 -7.35 -11.89
C TYR A 51 3.76 -8.23 -11.04
N LEU A 52 4.10 -7.81 -9.83
CA LEU A 52 5.12 -8.46 -9.00
C LEU A 52 4.54 -9.42 -7.97
N PHE A 53 3.36 -9.18 -7.43
CA PHE A 53 2.89 -9.85 -6.22
C PHE A 53 2.83 -11.37 -6.38
N ASP A 54 2.11 -11.86 -7.39
CA ASP A 54 1.96 -13.31 -7.64
C ASP A 54 3.29 -14.00 -7.93
N ARG A 55 4.19 -13.32 -8.67
CA ARG A 55 5.53 -13.86 -8.96
C ARG A 55 6.37 -13.96 -7.69
N THR A 56 6.19 -13.01 -6.78
CA THR A 56 6.89 -12.97 -5.49
C THR A 56 6.35 -14.06 -4.57
N VAL A 57 5.02 -14.23 -4.46
CA VAL A 57 4.39 -15.34 -3.73
C VAL A 57 4.83 -16.69 -4.27
N LYS A 58 4.88 -16.86 -5.60
CA LYS A 58 5.35 -18.10 -6.23
C LYS A 58 6.81 -18.43 -5.89
N LYS A 59 7.65 -17.41 -5.68
CA LYS A 59 9.09 -17.57 -5.43
C LYS A 59 9.42 -17.69 -3.95
N LEU A 60 8.75 -16.94 -3.09
CA LEU A 60 9.07 -16.79 -1.65
C LEU A 60 8.07 -17.49 -0.73
N GLY A 61 6.91 -17.90 -1.26
CA GLY A 61 5.80 -18.44 -0.50
C GLY A 61 4.76 -17.36 -0.15
N ALA A 62 3.60 -17.82 0.34
CA ALA A 62 2.56 -16.92 0.85
C ALA A 62 3.03 -16.26 2.15
N LEU A 63 2.62 -15.00 2.33
CA LEU A 63 2.83 -14.24 3.56
C LEU A 63 1.92 -14.79 4.67
N ALA A 64 2.41 -14.82 5.90
CA ALA A 64 1.55 -14.92 7.08
C ALA A 64 0.81 -13.58 7.34
N ASP A 65 -0.20 -13.59 8.21
CA ASP A 65 -1.07 -12.44 8.51
C ASP A 65 -0.31 -11.15 8.91
N ASN A 66 0.92 -11.29 9.41
CA ASN A 66 1.77 -10.21 9.90
C ASN A 66 3.08 -10.05 9.11
N GLU A 67 3.20 -10.65 7.93
CA GLU A 67 4.36 -10.52 7.04
C GLU A 67 4.03 -9.60 5.86
N MET A 68 5.05 -8.90 5.34
CA MET A 68 4.97 -8.15 4.09
C MET A 68 6.23 -8.35 3.25
N PHE A 69 6.12 -8.25 1.93
CA PHE A 69 7.28 -8.15 1.06
C PHE A 69 7.82 -6.72 1.09
N ASP A 70 9.13 -6.58 1.17
CA ASP A 70 9.82 -5.30 1.10
C ASP A 70 10.90 -5.31 0.00
N LEU A 71 11.30 -4.12 -0.44
CA LEU A 71 12.37 -3.92 -1.41
C LEU A 71 13.59 -3.35 -0.70
N GLU A 72 14.75 -3.98 -0.92
CA GLU A 72 16.03 -3.48 -0.40
C GLU A 72 16.98 -3.09 -1.55
N PRO A 73 17.43 -1.82 -1.62
CA PRO A 73 16.98 -0.69 -0.79
C PRO A 73 15.54 -0.29 -1.13
N ALA A 74 14.88 0.44 -0.23
CA ALA A 74 13.50 0.88 -0.43
C ALA A 74 13.34 1.60 -1.77
N TYR A 75 12.22 1.35 -2.47
CA TYR A 75 11.97 1.93 -3.79
C TYR A 75 12.08 3.46 -3.80
N ILE A 76 11.52 4.12 -2.78
CA ILE A 76 11.57 5.58 -2.60
C ILE A 76 13.01 6.13 -2.44
N LEU A 77 13.97 5.28 -2.06
CA LEU A 77 15.38 5.60 -1.87
C LEU A 77 16.24 5.25 -3.09
N GLY A 78 15.63 4.97 -4.24
CA GLY A 78 16.34 4.58 -5.47
C GLY A 78 16.56 3.08 -5.63
N GLY A 79 15.88 2.26 -4.82
CA GLY A 79 15.76 0.83 -5.05
C GLY A 79 15.16 0.51 -6.42
N LYS A 80 15.61 -0.58 -7.03
CA LYS A 80 15.07 -1.03 -8.32
C LYS A 80 13.95 -2.03 -8.07
N ILE A 81 12.85 -1.88 -8.81
CA ILE A 81 11.74 -2.84 -8.83
C ILE A 81 12.20 -4.09 -9.59
N LYS A 82 12.87 -4.98 -8.86
CA LYS A 82 13.41 -6.23 -9.39
C LYS A 82 13.08 -7.32 -8.38
N ILE A 83 12.70 -8.50 -8.87
CA ILE A 83 12.45 -9.67 -8.02
C ILE A 83 13.79 -10.21 -7.49
N PHE A 84 14.37 -9.53 -6.50
CA PHE A 84 15.49 -10.05 -5.73
C PHE A 84 14.98 -10.71 -4.45
N LEU A 85 15.52 -11.88 -4.11
CA LEU A 85 15.25 -12.53 -2.82
C LEU A 85 15.82 -11.64 -1.72
N TYR A 86 15.02 -11.13 -0.79
CA TYR A 86 15.51 -10.75 0.55
C TYR A 86 14.47 -11.05 1.63
N SER A 87 15.00 -11.20 2.85
CA SER A 87 14.71 -12.22 3.86
C SER A 87 13.34 -12.16 4.54
N LYS A 88 12.87 -13.32 5.02
CA LYS A 88 11.96 -13.34 6.18
C LYS A 88 12.72 -12.74 7.37
N ASN A 89 12.17 -11.70 7.98
CA ASN A 89 12.57 -11.23 9.31
C ASN A 89 11.78 -11.98 10.38
#